data_AF-A0A0G3V121-F1
#
_entry.id   AF-A0A0G3V121-F1
#
_cell.length_a   1.000
_cell.length_b   1.000
_cell.length_c   1.000
_cell.angle_alpha   90.00
_cell.angle_beta   90.00
_cell.angle_gamma   90.00
#
_symmetry.space_group_name_H-M   'P 1'
#
loop_
_entity.id
_entity.type
_entity.pdbx_description
1 polymer ?
#
loop_
_entity_poly.entity_id
_entity_poly.type
_entity_poly.pdbx_seq_one_letter_code
_entity_poly.pdbx_strand_id
1 'polypeptide(L)'
;MITFVLVVCGTVGGGCLGALWGGWITALVAAAAAGLGAGAGSFLARRQVLAFLRPDATAADRGDGYAQGIADAVLVGIATYQAAAFPLTPDGVSDEERDARRTVAYRIAAHEGLPLPVRVSAAAALEAIDEGHDTESAHSAMKALSLSVYEHRTAR
;
A
#
# COMPACT_ATOMS: atom_id res chain seq x y z
N MET A 1 -3.84 -5.66 -12.87
CA MET A 1 -4.40 -4.44 -13.52
C MET A 1 -3.49 -3.22 -13.34
N ILE A 2 -3.14 -2.79 -12.12
CA ILE A 2 -2.38 -1.54 -11.86
C ILE A 2 -1.03 -1.43 -12.60
N THR A 3 -0.21 -2.49 -12.63
CA THR A 3 1.07 -2.46 -13.35
C THR A 3 0.91 -2.23 -14.85
N PHE A 4 -0.11 -2.83 -15.46
CA PHE A 4 -0.39 -2.63 -16.88
C PHE A 4 -0.77 -1.17 -17.14
N VAL A 5 -1.64 -0.60 -16.31
CA VAL A 5 -2.04 0.82 -16.40
C VAL A 5 -0.84 1.75 -16.26
N LEU A 6 0.04 1.52 -15.28
CA LEU A 6 1.24 2.35 -15.08
C LEU A 6 2.20 2.29 -16.25
N VAL A 7 2.43 1.10 -16.82
CA VAL A 7 3.29 0.92 -17.99
C VAL A 7 2.69 1.61 -19.22
N VAL A 8 1.39 1.45 -19.46
CA VAL A 8 0.70 2.09 -20.59
C VAL A 8 0.70 3.61 -20.45
N CYS A 9 0.32 4.15 -19.28
CA CYS A 9 0.37 5.59 -19.02
C CYS A 9 1.79 6.15 -19.16
N GLY A 10 2.80 5.46 -18.61
CA GLY A 10 4.20 5.85 -18.76
C GLY A 10 4.64 5.88 -20.22
N THR A 11 4.30 4.85 -20.99
CA THR A 11 4.66 4.73 -22.41
C THR A 11 3.99 5.82 -23.26
N VAL A 12 2.68 6.02 -23.08
CA VAL A 12 1.90 7.02 -23.82
C VAL A 12 2.33 8.44 -23.44
N GLY A 13 2.43 8.73 -22.13
CA GLY A 13 2.87 10.03 -21.64
C GLY A 13 4.29 10.38 -22.08
N GLY A 14 5.22 9.42 -22.00
CA GLY A 14 6.59 9.56 -22.50
C GLY A 14 6.63 9.83 -24.00
N GLY A 15 5.83 9.11 -24.78
CA GLY A 15 5.71 9.31 -26.23
C GLY A 15 5.19 10.70 -26.60
N CYS A 16 4.13 11.17 -25.95
CA CYS A 16 3.57 12.51 -26.18
C CYS A 16 4.59 13.61 -25.84
N LEU A 17 5.27 13.52 -24.70
CA LEU A 17 6.30 14.49 -24.29
C LEU A 17 7.50 14.47 -25.24
N GLY A 18 7.96 13.28 -25.65
CA GLY A 18 9.06 13.15 -26.61
C GLY A 18 8.72 13.70 -27.99
N ALA A 19 7.46 13.56 -28.44
CA ALA A 19 7.01 14.12 -29.71
C ALA A 19 7.03 15.66 -29.72
N LEU A 20 6.66 16.28 -28.60
CA LEU A 20 6.64 17.75 -28.44
C LEU A 20 8.04 18.38 -28.49
N TRP A 21 9.11 17.64 -28.15
CA TRP A 21 10.47 18.18 -28.06
C TRP A 21 11.34 18.00 -29.30
N GLY A 22 11.03 17.07 -30.21
CA GLY A 22 11.96 16.79 -31.31
C GLY A 22 11.46 15.86 -32.42
N GLY A 23 10.16 15.57 -32.49
CA GLY A 23 9.58 14.70 -33.51
C GLY A 23 9.54 13.21 -33.13
N TRP A 24 9.38 12.35 -34.13
CA TRP A 24 9.01 10.94 -33.93
C TRP A 24 10.11 10.10 -33.27
N ILE A 25 11.39 10.39 -33.52
CA ILE A 25 12.52 9.65 -32.93
C ILE A 25 12.59 9.90 -31.42
N THR A 26 12.48 11.14 -30.99
CA THR A 26 12.46 11.50 -29.55
C THR A 26 11.21 10.96 -28.85
N ALA A 27 10.07 10.90 -29.56
CA ALA A 27 8.86 10.24 -29.06
C ALA A 27 9.10 8.75 -28.75
N LEU A 28 9.72 8.00 -29.66
CA LEU A 28 9.99 6.58 -29.48
C LEU A 28 10.97 6.32 -28.33
N VAL A 29 12.06 7.10 -28.25
CA VAL A 29 13.06 6.96 -27.18
C VAL A 29 12.42 7.27 -25.81
N ALA A 30 11.64 8.34 -25.71
CA ALA A 30 10.98 8.72 -24.47
C ALA A 30 9.89 7.71 -24.05
N ALA A 31 9.08 7.22 -24.99
CA ALA A 31 8.08 6.17 -24.73
C ALA A 31 8.73 4.88 -24.22
N ALA A 32 9.81 4.43 -24.86
CA ALA A 32 10.53 3.23 -24.46
C ALA A 32 11.16 3.38 -23.07
N ALA A 33 11.84 4.50 -22.80
CA ALA A 33 12.44 4.77 -21.50
C ALA A 33 11.39 4.82 -20.37
N ALA A 34 10.27 5.53 -20.59
CA ALA A 34 9.21 5.66 -19.60
C ALA A 34 8.46 4.33 -19.36
N GLY A 35 8.16 3.58 -20.43
CA GLY A 35 7.53 2.26 -20.33
C GLY A 35 8.40 1.25 -19.59
N LEU A 36 9.70 1.18 -19.90
CA LEU A 36 10.66 0.33 -19.19
C LEU A 36 10.83 0.75 -17.73
N GLY A 37 10.92 2.06 -17.45
CA GLY A 37 11.01 2.58 -16.09
C GLY A 37 9.79 2.22 -15.25
N ALA A 38 8.58 2.40 -15.78
CA ALA A 38 7.33 2.03 -15.11
C ALA A 38 7.24 0.51 -14.88
N GLY A 39 7.64 -0.30 -15.87
CA GLY A 39 7.66 -1.75 -15.77
C GLY A 39 8.65 -2.26 -14.72
N ALA A 40 9.90 -1.82 -14.79
CA ALA A 40 10.96 -2.19 -13.85
C ALA A 40 10.63 -1.73 -12.41
N GLY A 41 10.15 -0.49 -12.25
CA GLY A 41 9.73 0.03 -10.95
C GLY A 41 8.58 -0.78 -10.34
N SER A 42 7.56 -1.13 -11.14
CA SER A 42 6.45 -1.95 -10.64
C SER A 42 6.89 -3.37 -10.27
N PHE A 43 7.82 -3.96 -11.03
CA PHE A 43 8.38 -5.27 -10.71
C PHE A 43 9.17 -5.26 -9.40
N LEU A 44 10.04 -4.28 -9.20
CA LEU A 44 10.82 -4.13 -7.97
C LEU A 44 9.92 -3.87 -6.76
N ALA A 45 8.91 -3.01 -6.89
CA ALA A 45 7.94 -2.74 -5.84
C ALA A 45 7.17 -4.02 -5.43
N ARG A 46 6.71 -4.82 -6.41
CA ARG A 46 6.08 -6.12 -6.13
C ARG A 46 7.03 -7.06 -5.39
N ARG A 47 8.28 -7.14 -5.83
CA ARG A 47 9.29 -7.99 -5.20
C ARG A 47 9.57 -7.56 -3.75
N GLN A 48 9.62 -6.26 -3.50
CA GLN A 48 9.80 -5.70 -2.15
C GLN A 48 8.60 -6.00 -1.25
N VAL A 49 7.37 -5.84 -1.72
CA VAL A 49 6.16 -6.21 -0.96
C VAL A 49 6.13 -7.71 -0.66
N LEU A 50 6.45 -8.56 -1.64
CA LEU A 50 6.51 -10.02 -1.42
C LEU A 50 7.62 -10.42 -0.44
N ALA A 51 8.76 -9.72 -0.46
CA ALA A 51 9.83 -9.90 0.51
C ALA A 51 9.43 -9.41 1.91
N PHE A 52 8.70 -8.31 2.00
CA PHE A 52 8.17 -7.79 3.25
C PHE A 52 7.19 -8.77 3.92
N LEU A 53 6.33 -9.41 3.12
CA LEU A 53 5.37 -10.41 3.61
C LEU A 53 6.01 -11.78 3.91
N ARG A 54 7.32 -11.96 3.65
CA ARG A 54 8.04 -13.16 4.09
C ARG A 54 8.48 -12.98 5.55
N PRO A 55 8.25 -13.99 6.40
CA PRO A 55 8.74 -13.98 7.77
C PRO A 55 10.26 -14.20 7.74
N ASP A 56 11.04 -13.11 7.85
CA ASP A 56 12.49 -13.19 8.06
C ASP A 56 12.90 -12.45 9.33
N ALA A 57 13.62 -13.18 10.20
CA ALA A 57 14.10 -12.79 11.53
C ALA A 57 15.18 -11.67 11.54
N THR A 58 15.47 -11.05 10.39
CA THR A 58 16.52 -10.02 10.24
C THR A 58 16.01 -8.58 10.44
N ALA A 59 14.76 -8.41 10.90
CA ALA A 59 14.16 -7.10 11.14
C ALA A 59 14.83 -6.30 12.28
N ALA A 60 15.52 -6.98 13.20
CA ALA A 60 16.11 -6.37 14.39
C ALA A 60 17.26 -5.37 14.10
N ASP A 61 17.86 -5.38 12.90
CA ASP A 61 19.03 -4.56 12.54
C ASP A 61 18.70 -3.43 11.55
N ARG A 62 17.43 -3.29 11.15
CA ARG A 62 17.01 -2.20 10.26
C ARG A 62 16.58 -1.02 11.12
N GLY A 63 17.40 0.02 11.15
CA GLY A 63 17.20 1.22 11.96
C GLY A 63 15.83 1.89 11.81
N ASP A 64 15.57 2.88 12.64
CA ASP A 64 14.22 3.38 12.96
C ASP A 64 13.36 3.84 11.77
N GLY A 65 13.97 4.26 10.65
CA GLY A 65 13.24 4.58 9.42
C GLY A 65 12.50 3.37 8.82
N TYR A 66 12.98 2.16 9.08
CA TYR A 66 12.31 0.92 8.70
C TYR A 66 11.04 0.71 9.53
N ALA A 67 11.10 0.90 10.86
CA ALA A 67 9.93 0.79 11.74
C ALA A 67 8.83 1.79 11.35
N GLN A 68 9.21 3.03 11.01
CA GLN A 68 8.27 4.04 10.52
C GLN A 68 7.63 3.60 9.19
N GLY A 69 8.43 3.11 8.24
CA GLY A 69 7.91 2.61 6.97
C GLY A 69 6.92 1.45 7.13
N ILE A 70 7.13 0.58 8.12
CA ILE A 70 6.21 -0.51 8.43
C ILE A 70 4.92 0.03 9.07
N ALA A 71 5.02 0.99 9.99
CA ALA A 71 3.85 1.63 10.59
C ALA A 71 2.97 2.33 9.54
N ASP A 72 3.59 3.02 8.58
CA ASP A 72 2.88 3.63 7.45
C ASP A 72 2.24 2.55 6.53
N ALA A 73 2.95 1.44 6.27
CA ALA A 73 2.42 0.32 5.49
C ALA A 73 1.22 -0.36 6.16
N VAL A 74 1.22 -0.51 7.49
CA VAL A 74 0.07 -1.02 8.27
C VAL A 74 -1.13 -0.11 8.07
N LEU A 75 -0.97 1.21 8.26
CA LEU A 75 -2.07 2.17 8.11
C LEU A 75 -2.71 2.08 6.73
N VAL A 76 -1.89 2.06 5.67
CA VAL A 76 -2.37 1.96 4.28
C VAL A 76 -3.00 0.59 4.00
N GLY A 77 -2.41 -0.49 4.50
CA GLY A 77 -2.93 -1.85 4.33
C GLY A 77 -4.31 -2.04 4.95
N ILE A 78 -4.48 -1.60 6.20
CA ILE A 78 -5.76 -1.69 6.91
C ILE A 78 -6.79 -0.73 6.29
N ALA A 79 -6.41 0.49 5.89
CA ALA A 79 -7.32 1.40 5.18
C ALA A 79 -7.83 0.79 3.84
N THR A 80 -6.96 0.07 3.12
CA THR A 80 -7.33 -0.64 1.89
C THR A 80 -8.33 -1.77 2.18
N TYR A 81 -8.16 -2.47 3.30
CA TYR A 81 -9.12 -3.48 3.74
C TYR A 81 -10.44 -2.85 4.20
N GLN A 82 -10.42 -1.74 4.94
CA GLN A 82 -11.62 -1.00 5.32
C GLN A 82 -12.45 -0.61 4.09
N ALA A 83 -11.81 -0.06 3.06
CA ALA A 83 -12.49 0.31 1.81
C ALA A 83 -13.12 -0.90 1.08
N ALA A 84 -12.61 -2.11 1.33
CA ALA A 84 -13.16 -3.36 0.80
C ALA A 84 -14.26 -3.96 1.68
N ALA A 85 -14.19 -3.76 2.99
CA ALA A 85 -15.24 -4.16 3.94
C ALA A 85 -16.47 -3.24 3.85
N PHE A 86 -16.24 -1.95 3.58
CA PHE A 86 -17.28 -0.91 3.44
C PHE A 86 -17.21 -0.27 2.05
N PRO A 87 -17.60 -0.99 0.98
CA PRO A 87 -17.53 -0.46 -0.38
C PRO A 87 -18.57 0.65 -0.59
N LEU A 88 -18.23 1.66 -1.42
CA LEU A 88 -19.13 2.76 -1.77
C LEU A 88 -20.34 2.32 -2.62
N THR A 89 -20.22 1.18 -3.31
CA THR A 89 -21.26 0.58 -4.13
C THR A 89 -21.45 -0.89 -3.73
N PRO A 90 -22.70 -1.42 -3.71
CA PRO A 90 -23.00 -2.77 -3.21
C PRO A 90 -22.16 -3.89 -3.84
N ASP A 91 -21.82 -3.79 -5.12
CA ASP A 91 -21.01 -4.78 -5.86
C ASP A 91 -19.60 -4.25 -6.20
N GLY A 92 -19.12 -3.24 -5.47
CA GLY A 92 -17.85 -2.59 -5.76
C GLY A 92 -16.61 -3.45 -5.49
N VAL A 93 -16.77 -4.51 -4.67
CA VAL A 93 -15.71 -5.41 -4.24
C VAL A 93 -16.28 -6.81 -4.08
N SER A 94 -15.65 -7.81 -4.71
CA SER A 94 -16.06 -9.21 -4.56
C SER A 94 -15.65 -9.79 -3.20
N ASP A 95 -16.29 -10.87 -2.78
CA ASP A 95 -15.93 -11.54 -1.51
C ASP A 95 -14.50 -12.08 -1.53
N GLU A 96 -14.03 -12.60 -2.67
CA GLU A 96 -12.65 -13.04 -2.85
C GLU A 96 -11.66 -11.87 -2.72
N GLU A 97 -12.02 -10.72 -3.29
CA GLU A 97 -11.17 -9.54 -3.23
C GLU A 97 -11.13 -8.95 -1.81
N ARG A 98 -12.25 -9.03 -1.08
CA ARG A 98 -12.34 -8.65 0.33
C ARG A 98 -11.48 -9.57 1.21
N ASP A 99 -11.58 -10.88 1.04
CA ASP A 99 -10.79 -11.86 1.79
C ASP A 99 -9.28 -11.76 1.50
N ALA A 100 -8.92 -11.52 0.23
CA ALA A 100 -7.53 -11.27 -0.15
C ALA A 100 -6.97 -10.03 0.57
N ARG A 101 -7.75 -8.94 0.63
CA ARG A 101 -7.35 -7.71 1.35
C ARG A 101 -7.29 -7.89 2.85
N ARG A 102 -8.25 -8.64 3.43
CA ARG A 102 -8.24 -9.03 4.85
C ARG A 102 -6.94 -9.77 5.19
N THR A 103 -6.60 -10.79 4.41
CA THR A 103 -5.38 -11.59 4.58
C THR A 103 -4.12 -10.73 4.55
N VAL A 104 -4.03 -9.79 3.61
CA VAL A 104 -2.89 -8.86 3.51
C VAL A 104 -2.84 -7.94 4.73
N ALA A 105 -3.95 -7.33 5.14
CA ALA A 105 -3.99 -6.41 6.27
C ALA A 105 -3.56 -7.09 7.59
N TYR A 106 -4.07 -8.29 7.86
CA TYR A 106 -3.65 -9.07 9.03
C TYR A 106 -2.17 -9.45 8.98
N ARG A 107 -1.64 -9.82 7.81
CA ARG A 107 -0.21 -10.17 7.68
C ARG A 107 0.70 -8.98 7.94
N ILE A 108 0.34 -7.79 7.43
CA ILE A 108 1.13 -6.57 7.65
C ILE A 108 1.04 -6.14 9.13
N ALA A 109 -0.13 -6.24 9.76
CA ALA A 109 -0.32 -5.91 11.18
C ALA A 109 0.42 -6.85 12.15
N ALA A 110 0.67 -8.09 11.72
CA ALA A 110 1.42 -9.09 12.48
C ALA A 110 2.96 -8.92 12.37
N HIS A 111 3.45 -7.88 11.70
CA HIS A 111 4.89 -7.71 11.49
C HIS A 111 5.63 -7.42 12.80
N GLU A 112 6.67 -8.20 13.10
CA GLU A 112 7.38 -8.13 14.39
C GLU A 112 8.09 -6.79 14.64
N GLY A 113 8.48 -6.10 13.57
CA GLY A 113 9.16 -4.79 13.64
C GLY A 113 8.25 -3.61 14.01
N LEU A 114 6.97 -3.85 14.30
CA LEU A 114 6.02 -2.78 14.63
C LEU A 114 6.12 -2.34 16.10
N PRO A 115 6.12 -1.01 16.36
CA PRO A 115 5.98 -0.48 17.71
C PRO A 115 4.71 -0.99 18.39
N LEU A 116 4.80 -1.33 19.68
CA LEU A 116 3.67 -1.85 20.45
C LEU A 116 2.40 -0.97 20.37
N PRO A 117 2.47 0.38 20.49
CA PRO A 117 1.28 1.22 20.38
C PRO A 117 0.59 1.09 19.02
N VAL A 118 1.37 0.98 17.94
CA VAL A 118 0.84 0.82 16.57
C VAL A 118 0.20 -0.56 16.41
N ARG A 119 0.80 -1.62 16.97
CA ARG A 119 0.24 -2.98 16.93
C ARG A 119 -1.11 -3.07 17.63
N VAL A 120 -1.24 -2.46 18.81
CA VAL A 120 -2.48 -2.46 19.59
C VAL A 120 -3.57 -1.70 18.84
N SER A 121 -3.28 -0.50 18.34
CA SER A 121 -4.25 0.27 17.56
C SER A 121 -4.63 -0.42 16.25
N ALA A 122 -3.68 -1.12 15.61
CA ALA A 122 -3.93 -1.87 14.38
C ALA A 122 -4.86 -3.08 14.62
N ALA A 123 -4.67 -3.79 15.73
CA ALA A 123 -5.55 -4.89 16.13
C ALA A 123 -6.99 -4.39 16.38
N ALA A 124 -7.14 -3.29 17.13
CA ALA A 124 -8.44 -2.68 17.39
C ALA A 124 -9.14 -2.19 16.11
N ALA A 125 -8.37 -1.63 15.16
CA ALA A 125 -8.92 -1.24 13.86
C ALA A 125 -9.39 -2.44 13.04
N LEU A 126 -8.61 -3.53 12.99
CA LEU A 126 -8.99 -4.75 12.29
C LEU A 126 -10.24 -5.41 12.90
N GLU A 127 -10.34 -5.43 14.23
CA GLU A 127 -11.51 -5.93 14.96
C GLU A 127 -12.77 -5.11 14.61
N ALA A 128 -12.69 -3.78 14.70
CA ALA A 128 -13.81 -2.90 14.36
C ALA A 128 -14.26 -3.01 12.89
N ILE A 129 -13.32 -3.29 11.97
CA ILE A 129 -13.64 -3.52 10.56
C ILE A 129 -14.30 -4.90 10.36
N ASP A 130 -13.80 -5.95 11.02
CA ASP A 130 -14.34 -7.32 10.92
C ASP A 130 -15.74 -7.44 11.54
N GLU A 131 -16.04 -6.68 12.61
CA GLU A 131 -17.38 -6.63 13.19
C GLU A 131 -18.44 -6.09 12.20
N GLY A 132 -18.02 -5.31 11.20
CA GLY A 132 -18.74 -5.07 9.93
C GLY A 132 -20.06 -4.29 9.99
N HIS A 133 -20.65 -4.07 11.17
CA HIS A 133 -21.97 -3.48 11.31
C HIS A 133 -21.96 -1.96 11.57
N ASP A 134 -20.84 -1.42 12.08
CA ASP A 134 -20.72 -0.01 12.44
C ASP A 134 -19.54 0.66 11.73
N THR A 135 -19.86 1.38 10.65
CA THR A 135 -18.88 2.15 9.87
C THR A 135 -18.25 3.28 10.70
N GLU A 136 -18.97 3.85 11.67
CA GLU A 136 -18.47 4.92 12.53
C GLU A 136 -17.43 4.38 13.52
N SER A 137 -17.71 3.23 14.14
CA SER A 137 -16.73 2.50 14.98
C SER A 137 -15.46 2.17 14.20
N ALA A 138 -15.59 1.60 13.00
CA ALA A 138 -14.44 1.29 12.14
C ALA A 138 -13.64 2.56 11.77
N HIS A 139 -14.33 3.67 11.48
CA HIS A 139 -13.67 4.95 11.19
C HIS A 139 -12.95 5.53 12.41
N SER A 140 -13.56 5.45 13.60
CA SER A 140 -12.97 5.88 14.87
C SER A 140 -11.71 5.09 15.22
N ALA A 141 -11.75 3.76 15.07
CA ALA A 141 -10.59 2.90 15.31
C ALA A 141 -9.46 3.17 14.31
N MET A 142 -9.80 3.43 13.04
CA MET A 142 -8.81 3.84 12.03
C MET A 142 -8.19 5.22 12.31
N LYS A 143 -8.98 6.17 12.85
CA LYS A 143 -8.45 7.45 13.33
C LYS A 143 -7.46 7.23 14.48
N ALA A 144 -7.78 6.38 15.45
CA ALA A 144 -6.86 6.04 16.55
C ALA A 144 -5.55 5.41 16.03
N LEU A 145 -5.63 4.50 15.06
CA LEU A 145 -4.45 3.94 14.39
C LEU A 145 -3.60 5.04 13.72
N SER A 146 -4.23 5.94 12.95
CA SER A 146 -3.50 7.04 12.29
C SER A 146 -2.78 7.96 13.28
N LEU A 147 -3.39 8.23 14.44
CA LEU A 147 -2.77 9.01 15.51
C LEU A 147 -1.57 8.27 16.10
N SER A 148 -1.71 6.97 16.39
CA SER A 148 -0.61 6.14 16.91
C SER A 148 0.60 6.10 15.95
N VAL A 149 0.34 6.00 14.64
CA VAL A 149 1.39 6.07 13.61
C VAL A 149 2.03 7.47 13.54
N TYR A 150 1.23 8.54 13.64
CA TYR A 150 1.73 9.92 13.66
C TYR A 150 2.57 10.22 14.90
N GLU A 151 2.12 9.79 16.08
CA GLU A 151 2.84 9.93 17.34
C GLU A 151 4.18 9.17 17.28
N HIS A 152 4.19 7.95 16.75
CA HIS A 152 5.43 7.20 16.56
C HIS A 152 6.44 7.95 15.65
N ARG A 153 5.95 8.64 14.62
CA ARG A 153 6.78 9.46 13.72
C ARG A 153 7.34 10.70 14.42
N THR A 154 6.56 11.31 15.32
CA THR A 154 6.86 12.61 15.94
C THR A 154 7.54 12.50 17.30
N ALA A 155 7.55 11.33 17.94
CA ALA A 155 8.26 11.05 19.19
C ALA A 155 9.81 11.00 19.03
N ARG A 156 10.35 11.61 17.98
CA ARG A 156 11.78 11.73 17.65
C ARG A 156 12.25 13.18 17.73
#